data_AF-A0A944BHY3-F1
#
_entry.id   AF-A0A944BHY3-F1
#
_cell.length_a   1.000
_cell.length_b   1.000
_cell.length_c   1.000
_cell.angle_alpha   90.00
_cell.angle_beta   90.00
_cell.angle_gamma   90.00
#
_symmetry.space_group_name_H-M   'P 1'
#
loop_
_entity.id
_entity.type
_entity.pdbx_description
1 polymer ?
#
loop_
_entity_poly.entity_id
_entity_poly.type
_entity_poly.pdbx_seq_one_letter_code
_entity_poly.pdbx_strand_id
1 'polypeptide(L)'
;MNKVEALPRMDTASECAESALDASVVKQPKRVMGAFSATMIVVASMVGTGVFTTTGILLETTPSAPAVLWGWLIGGIIAFFGALSYAELVAMQPKNGGEYQILSRVFHPAVGFVAGWISLIVGFSAPIASTAMAFGKYATAGFPAIHEFWAALIIIIALSAVHAIRVTLGSAIQNAFTIL
;
A
#
# COMPACT_ATOMS: atom_id res chain seq x y z
N MET A 1 -15.38 50.48 -31.79
CA MET A 1 -15.73 50.22 -30.37
C MET A 1 -15.55 48.75 -30.10
N ASN A 2 -14.47 48.34 -29.45
CA ASN A 2 -14.35 47.07 -28.75
C ASN A 2 -13.23 47.26 -27.71
N LYS A 3 -13.60 47.59 -26.48
CA LYS A 3 -12.68 47.58 -25.35
C LYS A 3 -12.40 46.12 -25.02
N VAL A 4 -11.17 45.67 -25.26
CA VAL A 4 -10.65 44.45 -24.65
C VAL A 4 -10.44 44.78 -23.18
N GLU A 5 -11.39 44.35 -22.35
CA GLU A 5 -11.34 44.50 -20.90
C GLU A 5 -10.27 43.55 -20.38
N ALA A 6 -9.13 44.13 -20.00
CA ALA A 6 -8.03 43.39 -19.40
C ALA A 6 -8.48 42.86 -18.03
N LEU A 7 -8.62 41.53 -17.93
CA LEU A 7 -8.83 40.86 -16.65
C LEU A 7 -7.71 41.27 -15.68
N PRO A 8 -8.03 41.67 -14.45
CA PRO A 8 -7.02 42.04 -13.47
C PRO A 8 -6.13 40.82 -13.20
N ARG A 9 -4.81 40.95 -13.41
CA ARG A 9 -3.83 39.95 -12.97
C ARG A 9 -3.92 39.87 -11.44
N MET A 10 -4.63 38.87 -10.94
CA MET A 10 -4.49 38.47 -9.54
C MET A 10 -3.03 38.09 -9.33
N ASP A 11 -2.42 38.75 -8.36
CA ASP A 11 -1.04 38.51 -7.96
C ASP A 11 -0.92 37.07 -7.42
N THR A 12 0.16 36.37 -7.77
CA THR A 12 0.39 34.97 -7.36
C THR A 12 0.39 34.79 -5.85
N ALA A 13 0.69 35.86 -5.10
CA ALA A 13 0.56 35.90 -3.65
C ALA A 13 -0.91 35.75 -3.19
N SER A 14 -1.88 36.30 -3.93
CA SER A 14 -3.31 36.18 -3.64
C SER A 14 -3.82 34.77 -3.89
N GLU A 15 -3.39 34.11 -4.98
CA GLU A 15 -3.74 32.71 -5.24
C GLU A 15 -3.15 31.76 -4.17
N CYS A 16 -1.91 32.00 -3.73
CA CYS A 16 -1.31 31.26 -2.63
C CYS A 16 -2.06 31.47 -1.31
N ALA A 17 -2.50 32.70 -1.04
CA ALA A 17 -3.27 33.02 0.17
C ALA A 17 -4.66 32.38 0.16
N GLU A 18 -5.36 32.41 -0.98
CA GLU A 18 -6.69 31.81 -1.14
C GLU A 18 -6.62 30.28 -1.07
N SER A 19 -5.61 29.66 -1.69
CA SER A 19 -5.31 28.23 -1.59
C SER A 19 -4.96 27.79 -0.15
N ALA A 20 -4.21 28.62 0.59
CA ALA A 20 -3.91 28.36 1.99
C ALA A 20 -5.15 28.51 2.89
N LEU A 21 -6.02 29.47 2.57
CA LEU A 21 -7.28 29.68 3.29
C LEU A 21 -8.23 28.50 3.05
N ASP A 22 -8.42 28.06 1.81
CA ASP A 22 -9.23 26.89 1.47
C ASP A 22 -8.70 25.61 2.12
N ALA A 23 -7.38 25.42 2.15
CA ALA A 23 -6.76 24.30 2.84
C ALA A 23 -6.98 24.30 4.36
N SER A 24 -7.15 25.49 4.97
CA SER A 24 -7.43 25.65 6.41
C SER A 24 -8.91 25.46 6.77
N VAL A 25 -9.82 25.76 5.83
CA VAL A 25 -11.27 25.62 6.01
C VAL A 25 -11.73 24.16 5.85
N VAL A 26 -11.02 23.35 5.07
CA VAL A 26 -11.28 21.91 4.97
C VAL A 26 -10.90 21.23 6.28
N LYS A 27 -11.91 20.88 7.09
CA LYS A 27 -11.77 20.10 8.32
C LYS A 27 -11.05 18.78 8.00
N GLN A 28 -9.77 18.73 8.35
CA GLN A 28 -8.94 17.54 8.17
C GLN A 28 -9.61 16.35 8.85
N PRO A 29 -9.79 15.20 8.17
CA PRO A 29 -10.36 14.02 8.78
C PRO A 29 -9.53 13.64 10.01
N LYS A 30 -10.22 13.34 11.12
CA LYS A 30 -9.56 12.97 12.37
C LYS A 30 -8.66 11.77 12.12
N ARG A 31 -7.36 11.88 12.40
CA ARG A 31 -6.42 10.76 12.26
C ARG A 31 -6.87 9.60 13.15
N VAL A 32 -7.38 8.54 12.53
CA VAL A 32 -7.93 7.38 13.24
C VAL A 32 -6.83 6.38 13.63
N MET A 33 -5.71 6.37 12.91
CA MET A 33 -4.56 5.50 13.16
C MET A 33 -3.35 6.30 13.65
N GLY A 34 -2.76 5.84 14.76
CA GLY A 34 -1.49 6.38 15.28
C GLY A 34 -0.28 5.79 14.56
N ALA A 35 0.91 6.35 14.84
CA ALA A 35 2.17 5.91 14.24
C ALA A 35 2.43 4.41 14.46
N PHE A 36 2.11 3.89 15.65
CA PHE A 36 2.28 2.48 15.96
C PHE A 36 1.49 1.57 15.01
N SER A 37 0.17 1.77 14.89
CA SER A 37 -0.66 0.98 13.98
C SER A 37 -0.23 1.15 12.53
N ALA A 38 0.19 2.36 12.13
CA ALA A 38 0.73 2.59 10.79
C ALA A 38 2.00 1.76 10.54
N THR A 39 2.94 1.72 11.49
CA THR A 39 4.14 0.88 11.39
C THR A 39 3.79 -0.60 11.34
N MET A 40 2.85 -1.06 12.18
CA MET A 40 2.42 -2.47 12.18
C MET A 40 1.78 -2.90 10.86
N ILE A 41 0.98 -2.02 10.23
CA ILE A 41 0.42 -2.26 8.90
C ILE A 41 1.54 -2.39 7.86
N VAL A 42 2.54 -1.49 7.91
CA VAL A 42 3.68 -1.57 6.99
C VAL A 42 4.45 -2.87 7.19
N VAL A 43 4.81 -3.23 8.42
CA VAL A 43 5.54 -4.47 8.72
C VAL A 43 4.78 -5.70 8.21
N ALA A 44 3.48 -5.79 8.50
CA ALA A 44 2.67 -6.91 8.02
C ALA A 44 2.52 -6.95 6.49
N SER A 45 2.45 -5.79 5.84
CA SER A 45 2.39 -5.74 4.37
C SER A 45 3.70 -6.19 3.71
N MET A 46 4.84 -5.99 4.39
CA MET A 46 6.16 -6.40 3.87
C MET A 46 6.45 -7.89 4.13
N VAL A 47 6.05 -8.40 5.30
CA VAL A 47 6.23 -9.82 5.66
C VAL A 47 5.04 -10.64 5.17
N GLY A 48 5.10 -11.06 3.91
CA GLY A 48 4.09 -11.90 3.28
C GLY A 48 4.48 -13.38 3.16
N THR A 49 3.66 -14.14 2.44
CA THR A 49 3.90 -15.56 2.10
C THR A 49 5.17 -15.77 1.27
N GLY A 50 5.68 -14.71 0.63
CA GLY A 50 6.89 -14.71 -0.19
C GLY A 50 8.12 -15.25 0.53
N VAL A 51 8.26 -15.04 1.85
CA VAL A 51 9.39 -15.60 2.61
C VAL A 51 9.42 -17.12 2.54
N PHE A 52 8.25 -17.76 2.51
CA PHE A 52 8.14 -19.22 2.42
C PHE A 52 8.18 -19.71 0.97
N THR A 53 7.42 -19.06 0.07
CA THR A 53 7.30 -19.52 -1.32
C THR A 53 8.54 -19.20 -2.15
N THR A 54 9.02 -17.96 -2.10
CA THR A 54 10.16 -17.50 -2.91
C THR A 54 11.45 -18.17 -2.45
N THR A 55 11.65 -18.32 -1.13
CA THR A 55 12.80 -19.06 -0.60
C THR A 55 12.78 -20.52 -1.05
N GLY A 56 11.61 -21.17 -1.07
CA GLY A 56 11.47 -22.54 -1.60
C GLY A 56 11.92 -22.64 -3.06
N ILE A 57 11.41 -21.74 -3.93
CA ILE A 57 11.79 -21.68 -5.34
C ILE A 57 13.30 -21.40 -5.50
N LEU A 58 13.87 -20.50 -4.70
CA LEU A 58 15.30 -20.19 -4.75
C LEU A 58 16.15 -21.40 -4.36
N LEU A 59 15.75 -22.18 -3.36
CA LEU A 59 16.45 -23.40 -2.96
C LEU A 59 16.38 -24.50 -4.03
N GLU A 60 15.27 -24.61 -4.76
CA GLU A 60 15.15 -25.55 -5.88
C GLU A 60 16.01 -25.15 -7.08
N THR A 61 16.17 -23.85 -7.33
CA THR A 61 16.84 -23.31 -8.53
C THR A 61 18.31 -22.95 -8.31
N THR A 62 18.76 -22.87 -7.04
CA THR A 62 20.11 -22.41 -6.68
C THR A 62 20.91 -23.53 -6.03
N PRO A 63 22.18 -23.73 -6.40
CA PRO A 63 22.98 -24.86 -5.92
C PRO A 63 23.42 -24.77 -4.44
N SER A 64 23.22 -23.65 -3.72
CA SER A 64 23.70 -23.52 -2.34
C SER A 64 22.84 -22.60 -1.47
N ALA A 65 22.64 -22.99 -0.21
CA ALA A 65 21.92 -22.19 0.79
C ALA A 65 22.54 -20.81 1.07
N PRO A 66 23.89 -20.65 1.15
CA PRO A 66 24.50 -19.33 1.31
C PRO A 66 24.18 -18.37 0.17
N ALA A 67 24.04 -18.84 -1.07
CA ALA A 67 23.68 -18.00 -2.19
C ALA A 67 22.26 -17.41 -2.05
N VAL A 68 21.32 -18.19 -1.49
CA VAL A 68 19.96 -17.71 -1.18
C VAL A 68 20.00 -16.62 -0.10
N LEU A 69 20.83 -16.78 0.94
CA LEU A 69 21.00 -15.77 1.98
C LEU A 69 21.61 -14.47 1.44
N TRP A 70 22.59 -14.56 0.54
CA TRP A 70 23.13 -13.38 -0.14
C TRP A 70 22.09 -12.69 -1.01
N GLY A 71 21.24 -13.45 -1.71
CA GLY A 71 20.11 -12.90 -2.47
C GLY A 71 19.16 -12.11 -1.58
N TRP A 72 18.79 -12.65 -0.42
CA TRP A 72 17.97 -11.97 0.58
C TRP A 72 18.63 -10.70 1.12
N LEU A 73 19.93 -10.76 1.45
CA LEU A 73 20.65 -9.61 1.97
C LEU A 73 20.71 -8.46 0.96
N ILE A 74 21.08 -8.77 -0.30
CA ILE A 74 21.16 -7.77 -1.37
C ILE A 74 19.75 -7.19 -1.64
N GLY A 75 18.73 -8.04 -1.74
CA GLY A 75 17.35 -7.60 -1.92
C GLY A 75 16.87 -6.69 -0.78
N GLY A 76 17.21 -7.03 0.46
CA GLY A 76 16.90 -6.23 1.65
C GLY A 76 17.57 -4.86 1.63
N ILE A 77 18.85 -4.78 1.23
CA ILE A 77 19.58 -3.50 1.09
C ILE A 77 18.91 -2.62 0.03
N ILE A 78 18.57 -3.19 -1.14
CA ILE A 78 17.89 -2.45 -2.21
C ILE A 78 16.53 -1.93 -1.72
N ALA A 79 15.75 -2.79 -1.07
CA ALA A 79 14.45 -2.41 -0.51
C ALA A 79 14.56 -1.29 0.54
N PHE A 80 15.60 -1.33 1.39
CA PHE A 80 15.84 -0.31 2.40
C PHE A 80 16.10 1.07 1.79
N PHE A 81 16.98 1.17 0.80
CA PHE A 81 17.22 2.44 0.09
C PHE A 81 15.99 2.92 -0.69
N GLY A 82 15.21 2.00 -1.27
CA GLY A 82 13.93 2.31 -1.89
C GLY A 82 12.93 2.91 -0.91
N ALA A 83 12.81 2.32 0.28
CA ALA A 83 11.93 2.80 1.34
C ALA A 83 12.33 4.20 1.84
N LEU A 84 13.63 4.47 2.00
CA LEU A 84 14.12 5.80 2.38
C LEU A 84 13.78 6.86 1.32
N SER A 85 14.03 6.53 0.05
CA SER A 85 13.71 7.43 -1.08
C SER A 85 12.22 7.73 -1.15
N TYR A 86 11.38 6.72 -0.92
CA TYR A 86 9.93 6.88 -0.90
C TYR A 86 9.44 7.68 0.32
N ALA A 87 10.07 7.49 1.49
CA ALA A 87 9.75 8.24 2.71
C ALA A 87 10.03 9.74 2.54
N GLU A 88 11.15 10.11 1.92
CA GLU A 88 11.48 11.49 1.61
C GLU A 88 10.44 12.12 0.66
N LEU A 89 10.08 11.41 -0.41
CA LEU A 89 9.08 11.86 -1.37
C LEU A 89 7.71 12.09 -0.73
N VAL A 90 7.25 11.16 0.10
CA VAL A 90 5.95 11.26 0.79
C VAL A 90 5.97 12.34 1.88
N ALA A 91 7.12 12.58 2.52
CA ALA A 91 7.29 13.67 3.48
C ALA A 91 7.19 15.05 2.80
N MET A 92 7.66 15.19 1.56
CA MET A 92 7.52 16.42 0.77
C MET A 92 6.09 16.68 0.30
N GLN A 93 5.27 15.63 0.13
CA GLN A 93 3.89 15.75 -0.34
C GLN A 93 2.89 15.05 0.61
N PRO A 94 2.65 15.60 1.83
CA PRO A 94 1.82 14.97 2.86
C PRO A 94 0.31 15.15 2.60
N LYS A 95 -0.14 14.77 1.40
CA LYS A 95 -1.54 14.78 0.98
C LYS A 95 -2.08 13.36 0.90
N ASN A 96 -3.35 13.19 1.23
CA ASN A 96 -4.03 11.92 1.07
C ASN A 96 -4.11 11.54 -0.42
N GLY A 97 -3.97 10.25 -0.74
CA GLY A 97 -4.13 9.73 -2.11
C GLY A 97 -2.99 8.87 -2.64
N GLY A 98 -1.92 8.66 -1.87
CA GLY A 98 -0.86 7.70 -2.21
C GLY A 98 -0.20 7.96 -3.57
N GLU A 99 0.11 6.89 -4.31
CA GLU A 99 0.79 6.94 -5.61
C GLU A 99 0.02 7.76 -6.65
N TYR A 100 -1.31 7.66 -6.68
CA TYR A 100 -2.17 8.46 -7.56
C TYR A 100 -1.88 9.96 -7.38
N GLN A 101 -1.80 10.42 -6.14
CA GLN A 101 -1.64 11.85 -5.84
C GLN A 101 -0.23 12.36 -6.17
N ILE A 102 0.79 11.53 -5.95
CA ILE A 102 2.18 11.85 -6.29
C ILE A 102 2.31 11.97 -7.82
N LEU A 103 1.90 10.95 -8.57
CA LEU A 103 2.07 10.91 -10.02
C LEU A 103 1.18 11.93 -10.75
N SER A 104 -0.02 12.20 -10.24
CA SER A 104 -0.89 13.26 -10.78
C SER A 104 -0.25 14.64 -10.67
N ARG A 105 0.55 14.87 -9.61
CA ARG A 105 1.18 16.16 -9.34
C ARG A 105 2.50 16.34 -10.08
N VAL A 106 3.31 15.29 -10.18
CA VAL A 106 4.63 15.33 -10.81
C VAL A 106 4.55 15.26 -12.33
N PHE A 107 3.65 14.43 -12.88
CA PHE A 107 3.57 14.17 -14.32
C PHE A 107 2.31 14.74 -14.96
N HIS A 108 1.16 14.10 -14.72
CA HIS A 108 -0.12 14.49 -15.29
C HIS A 108 -1.26 13.72 -14.59
N PRO A 109 -2.46 14.30 -14.42
CA PRO A 109 -3.61 13.61 -13.82
C PRO A 109 -3.95 12.26 -14.47
N ALA A 110 -3.79 12.14 -15.78
CA ALA A 110 -4.00 10.89 -16.50
C ALA A 110 -3.02 9.78 -16.08
N VAL A 111 -1.75 10.12 -15.85
CA VAL A 111 -0.73 9.17 -15.38
C VAL A 111 -1.04 8.72 -13.96
N GLY A 112 -1.43 9.65 -13.10
CA GLY A 112 -1.88 9.32 -11.76
C GLY A 112 -3.10 8.39 -11.75
N PHE A 113 -4.09 8.64 -12.61
CA PHE A 113 -5.27 7.78 -12.76
C PHE A 113 -4.90 6.34 -13.16
N VAL A 114 -4.04 6.19 -14.17
CA VAL A 114 -3.54 4.87 -14.58
C VAL A 114 -2.76 4.20 -13.45
N ALA A 115 -1.91 4.95 -12.74
CA ALA A 115 -1.18 4.43 -11.58
C ALA A 115 -2.13 3.95 -10.47
N GLY A 116 -3.23 4.67 -10.22
CA GLY A 116 -4.26 4.26 -9.27
C GLY A 116 -4.90 2.91 -9.64
N TRP A 117 -5.20 2.68 -10.93
CA TRP A 117 -5.72 1.40 -11.41
C TRP A 117 -4.71 0.26 -11.30
N ILE A 118 -3.44 0.52 -11.65
CA ILE A 118 -2.37 -0.45 -11.50
C ILE A 118 -2.19 -0.82 -10.02
N SER A 119 -2.17 0.19 -9.14
CA SER A 119 -2.05 -0.02 -7.69
C SER A 119 -3.22 -0.86 -7.15
N LEU A 120 -4.46 -0.56 -7.54
CA LEU A 120 -5.64 -1.32 -7.13
C LEU A 120 -5.57 -2.80 -7.54
N ILE A 121 -5.26 -3.07 -8.81
CA ILE A 121 -5.31 -4.42 -9.38
C ILE A 121 -4.04 -5.21 -9.03
N VAL A 122 -2.89 -4.65 -9.40
CA VAL A 122 -1.58 -5.32 -9.31
C VAL A 122 -0.96 -5.13 -7.93
N GLY A 123 -1.08 -3.95 -7.34
CA GLY A 123 -0.49 -3.63 -6.04
C GLY A 123 -1.21 -4.27 -4.85
N PHE A 124 -2.54 -4.38 -4.90
CA PHE A 124 -3.34 -4.90 -3.78
C PHE A 124 -4.10 -6.19 -4.10
N SER A 125 -4.89 -6.21 -5.18
CA SER A 125 -5.80 -7.34 -5.44
C SER A 125 -5.06 -8.64 -5.76
N ALA A 126 -4.02 -8.60 -6.61
CA ALA A 126 -3.24 -9.78 -6.97
C ALA A 126 -2.46 -10.40 -5.79
N PRO A 127 -1.75 -9.62 -4.94
CA PRO A 127 -1.10 -10.16 -3.74
C PRO A 127 -2.08 -10.75 -2.73
N ILE A 128 -3.26 -10.15 -2.55
CA ILE A 128 -4.32 -10.70 -1.68
C ILE A 128 -4.76 -12.08 -2.20
N ALA A 129 -5.03 -12.19 -3.50
CA ALA A 129 -5.42 -13.45 -4.12
C ALA A 129 -4.31 -14.52 -4.01
N SER A 130 -3.07 -14.15 -4.29
CA SER A 130 -1.90 -15.03 -4.16
C SER A 130 -1.72 -15.55 -2.72
N THR A 131 -1.83 -14.66 -1.74
CA THR A 131 -1.73 -15.00 -0.31
C THR A 131 -2.86 -15.93 0.14
N ALA A 132 -4.09 -15.67 -0.30
CA ALA A 132 -5.23 -16.51 0.02
C ALA A 132 -5.12 -17.91 -0.59
N MET A 133 -4.61 -18.03 -1.82
CA MET A 133 -4.33 -19.32 -2.44
C MET A 133 -3.25 -20.09 -1.69
N ALA A 134 -2.16 -19.42 -1.27
CA ALA A 134 -1.15 -20.03 -0.42
C ALA A 134 -1.75 -20.52 0.91
N PHE A 135 -2.60 -19.73 1.55
CA PHE A 135 -3.36 -20.16 2.74
C PHE A 135 -4.19 -21.41 2.45
N GLY A 136 -4.93 -21.44 1.34
CA GLY A 136 -5.74 -22.60 0.94
C GLY A 136 -4.90 -23.88 0.78
N LYS A 137 -3.70 -23.78 0.20
CA LYS A 137 -2.76 -24.91 0.08
C LYS A 137 -2.33 -25.45 1.43
N TYR A 138 -1.90 -24.57 2.34
CA TYR A 138 -1.49 -24.97 3.67
C TYR A 138 -2.66 -25.50 4.51
N ALA A 139 -3.86 -24.91 4.38
CA ALA A 139 -5.06 -25.39 5.06
C ALA A 139 -5.44 -26.81 4.61
N THR A 140 -5.38 -27.09 3.31
CA THR A 140 -5.70 -28.42 2.75
C THR A 140 -4.67 -29.47 3.18
N ALA A 141 -3.40 -29.09 3.35
CA ALA A 141 -2.38 -29.99 3.87
C ALA A 141 -2.67 -30.47 5.31
N GLY A 142 -3.24 -29.59 6.15
CA GLY A 142 -3.67 -29.95 7.52
C GLY A 142 -5.07 -30.56 7.60
N PHE A 143 -5.96 -30.20 6.67
CA PHE A 143 -7.36 -30.62 6.63
C PHE A 143 -7.74 -31.05 5.19
N PRO A 144 -7.43 -32.30 4.81
CA PRO A 144 -7.58 -32.77 3.43
C PRO A 144 -9.01 -32.74 2.87
N ALA A 145 -10.02 -32.66 3.74
CA ALA A 145 -11.42 -32.55 3.36
C ALA A 145 -11.81 -31.14 2.84
N ILE A 146 -10.96 -30.13 3.06
CA ILE A 146 -11.20 -28.75 2.62
C ILE A 146 -10.57 -28.57 1.24
N HIS A 147 -11.34 -28.02 0.30
CA HIS A 147 -10.84 -27.70 -1.03
C HIS A 147 -10.15 -26.32 -1.04
N GLU A 148 -8.93 -26.26 -1.58
CA GLU A 148 -8.04 -25.08 -1.61
C GLU A 148 -8.75 -23.79 -2.02
N PHE A 149 -9.49 -23.81 -3.13
CA PHE A 149 -10.19 -22.62 -3.65
C PHE A 149 -11.24 -22.07 -2.67
N TRP A 150 -12.00 -22.94 -2.00
CA TRP A 150 -13.05 -22.51 -1.08
C TRP A 150 -12.44 -21.95 0.20
N ALA A 151 -11.34 -22.53 0.69
CA ALA A 151 -10.59 -21.98 1.81
C ALA A 151 -10.09 -20.56 1.51
N ALA A 152 -9.48 -20.36 0.34
CA ALA A 152 -8.98 -19.06 -0.12
C ALA A 152 -10.11 -18.01 -0.26
N LEU A 153 -11.24 -18.39 -0.86
CA LEU A 153 -12.37 -17.49 -1.04
C LEU A 153 -13.02 -17.08 0.29
N ILE A 154 -13.25 -18.05 1.18
CA ILE A 154 -13.87 -17.82 2.48
C ILE A 154 -13.01 -16.90 3.33
N ILE A 155 -11.68 -17.11 3.37
CA ILE A 155 -10.80 -16.27 4.19
C ILE A 155 -10.76 -14.82 3.69
N ILE A 156 -10.77 -14.59 2.36
CA ILE A 156 -10.85 -13.23 1.80
C ILE A 156 -12.15 -12.55 2.22
N ILE A 157 -13.29 -13.23 2.05
CA ILE A 157 -14.60 -12.66 2.38
C ILE A 157 -14.70 -12.37 3.88
N ALA A 158 -14.27 -13.31 4.72
CA ALA A 158 -14.30 -13.16 6.17
C ALA A 158 -13.43 -11.97 6.64
N LEU A 159 -12.17 -11.89 6.18
CA LEU A 159 -11.28 -10.79 6.56
C LEU A 159 -11.76 -9.44 6.01
N SER A 160 -12.30 -9.41 4.79
CA SER A 160 -12.87 -8.19 4.20
C SER A 160 -14.08 -7.70 4.98
N ALA A 161 -14.97 -8.60 5.41
CA ALA A 161 -16.12 -8.26 6.24
C ALA A 161 -15.68 -7.69 7.60
N VAL A 162 -14.66 -8.29 8.24
CA VAL A 162 -14.09 -7.78 9.49
C VAL A 162 -13.54 -6.36 9.32
N HIS A 163 -12.81 -6.10 8.23
CA HIS A 163 -12.26 -4.77 7.94
C HIS A 163 -13.34 -3.74 7.56
N ALA A 164 -14.47 -4.17 7.00
CA ALA A 164 -15.58 -3.29 6.62
C ALA A 164 -16.40 -2.76 7.81
N ILE A 165 -16.39 -3.45 8.96
CA ILE A 165 -17.24 -3.08 10.12
C ILE A 165 -16.72 -1.83 10.82
N ARG A 166 -15.45 -1.84 11.26
CA ARG A 166 -14.83 -0.71 11.98
C ARG A 166 -13.33 -0.67 11.72
N VAL A 167 -12.84 0.49 11.27
CA VAL A 167 -11.41 0.73 11.01
C VAL A 167 -10.55 0.49 12.25
N THR A 168 -11.03 0.85 13.44
CA THR A 168 -10.28 0.63 14.69
C THR A 168 -10.15 -0.84 15.05
N LEU A 169 -11.19 -1.65 14.79
CA LEU A 169 -11.16 -3.10 14.99
C LEU A 169 -10.18 -3.76 14.03
N GLY A 170 -10.23 -3.39 12.74
CA GLY A 170 -9.26 -3.85 11.73
C GLY A 170 -7.82 -3.54 12.16
N SER A 171 -7.55 -2.31 12.60
CA SER A 171 -6.21 -1.94 13.08
C SER A 171 -5.76 -2.70 14.33
N ALA A 172 -6.67 -3.01 15.25
CA ALA A 172 -6.35 -3.76 16.46
C ALA A 172 -6.01 -5.23 16.13
N ILE A 173 -6.82 -5.84 15.26
CA ILE A 173 -6.59 -7.20 14.76
C ILE A 173 -5.25 -7.26 14.01
N GLN A 174 -5.01 -6.31 13.11
CA GLN A 174 -3.75 -6.20 12.38
C GLN A 174 -2.55 -6.13 13.33
N ASN A 175 -2.60 -5.24 14.33
CA ASN A 175 -1.52 -5.10 15.31
C ASN A 175 -1.26 -6.41 16.07
N ALA A 176 -2.33 -7.13 16.46
CA ALA A 176 -2.20 -8.40 17.17
C ALA A 176 -1.52 -9.46 16.28
N PHE A 177 -1.95 -9.61 15.03
CA PHE A 177 -1.37 -10.56 14.08
C PHE A 177 0.07 -10.22 13.70
N THR A 178 0.44 -8.93 13.64
CA THR A 178 1.83 -8.54 13.34
C THR A 178 2.80 -8.87 14.48
N ILE A 179 2.31 -8.91 15.73
CA ILE A 179 3.14 -9.17 16.92
C ILE A 179 3.31 -10.67 17.20
N LEU A 180 2.28 -11.48 16.87
CA LEU A 180 2.26 -12.93 17.07
C LEU A 180 3.22 -13.65 16.12
#